data_AF-A0A1H8GUP9-F1
#
_entry.id   AF-A0A1H8GUP9-F1
#
_cell.length_a   1.000
_cell.length_b   1.000
_cell.length_c   1.000
_cell.angle_alpha   90.00
_cell.angle_beta   90.00
_cell.angle_gamma   90.00
#
_symmetry.space_group_name_H-M   'P 1'
#
loop_
_entity.id
_entity.type
_entity.pdbx_description
1 polymer ?
#
loop_
_entity_poly.entity_id
_entity_poly.type
_entity_poly.pdbx_seq_one_letter_code
_entity_poly.pdbx_strand_id
1 'polypeptide(L)' 'ERVNGILKHEFGLKRTFSNYGDAVNAVGKAIDYYNRVRPHMSCNYLTPNEAHTRTGPLAKKWKPRKKTMSKLPL' A
#
# COMPACT_ATOMS: atom_id res chain seq x y z
N GLU A 1 5.39 -5.01 7.23
CA GLU A 1 4.92 -3.82 6.50
C GLU A 1 4.25 -4.21 5.17
N ARG A 2 3.14 -3.57 4.74
CA ARG A 2 2.42 -3.90 3.49
C ARG A 2 2.94 -3.13 2.26
N VAL A 3 3.23 -1.84 2.43
CA VAL A 3 3.72 -0.96 1.35
C VAL A 3 5.01 -1.52 0.76
N ASN A 4 5.98 -1.88 1.61
CA ASN A 4 7.24 -2.48 1.18
C ASN A 4 7.06 -3.78 0.39
N GLY A 5 6.06 -4.60 0.72
CA GLY A 5 5.73 -5.79 -0.06
C GLY A 5 5.25 -5.44 -1.47
N ILE A 6 4.36 -4.46 -1.59
CA ILE A 6 3.83 -3.97 -2.88
C ILE A 6 4.98 -3.40 -3.73
N LEU A 7 5.79 -2.50 -3.16
CA LEU A 7 6.87 -1.86 -3.90
C LEU A 7 7.91 -2.89 -4.40
N LYS A 8 8.26 -3.87 -3.57
CA LYS A 8 9.21 -4.93 -3.94
C LYS A 8 8.66 -5.88 -4.99
N HIS A 9 7.43 -6.36 -4.81
CA HIS A 9 6.89 -7.46 -5.62
C HIS A 9 6.14 -6.99 -6.86
N GLU A 10 5.39 -5.87 -6.80
CA GLU A 10 4.57 -5.39 -7.92
C GLU A 10 5.33 -4.40 -8.81
N PHE A 11 6.29 -3.65 -8.26
CA PHE A 11 7.04 -2.62 -9.00
C PHE A 11 8.51 -3.00 -9.27
N GLY A 12 8.84 -4.28 -9.16
CA GLY A 12 10.15 -4.81 -9.59
C GLY A 12 11.34 -4.34 -8.75
N LEU A 13 11.12 -3.79 -7.54
CA LEU A 13 12.22 -3.42 -6.65
C LEU A 13 12.87 -4.64 -5.97
N LYS A 14 12.27 -5.83 -6.08
CA LYS A 14 12.88 -7.10 -5.63
C LYS A 14 13.94 -7.57 -6.65
N ARG A 15 14.93 -6.73 -6.89
CA ARG A 15 16.09 -7.02 -7.74
C ARG A 15 17.33 -6.33 -7.19
N THR A 16 18.50 -6.77 -7.65
CA THR A 16 19.75 -6.03 -7.44
C THR A 16 19.86 -4.92 -8.47
N PHE A 17 20.44 -3.80 -8.07
CA PHE A 17 20.69 -2.65 -8.92
C PHE A 17 22.20 -2.52 -9.14
N SER A 18 22.62 -2.26 -10.37
CA SER A 18 24.04 -2.17 -10.72
C SER A 18 24.72 -0.93 -10.13
N ASN A 19 23.95 0.12 -9.84
CA ASN A 19 24.44 1.33 -9.20
C ASN A 19 23.33 2.04 -8.41
N TYR A 20 23.74 2.96 -7.54
CA TYR A 20 22.84 3.75 -6.69
C TYR A 20 21.84 4.59 -7.49
N GLY A 21 22.26 5.18 -8.61
CA GLY A 21 21.39 6.01 -9.45
C GLY A 21 20.20 5.24 -10.02
N ASP A 22 20.42 4.02 -10.52
CA ASP A 22 19.34 3.17 -11.04
C ASP A 22 18.38 2.78 -9.91
N ALA A 23 18.90 2.46 -8.73
CA ALA A 23 18.09 2.14 -7.55
C ALA A 23 17.19 3.31 -7.15
N VAL A 24 17.75 4.52 -7.06
CA VAL A 24 16.98 5.74 -6.71
C VAL A 24 15.90 6.02 -7.74
N ASN A 25 16.23 5.93 -9.03
CA ASN A 25 15.26 6.16 -10.11
C ASN A 25 14.12 5.12 -10.08
N ALA A 26 14.45 3.84 -9.91
CA ALA A 26 13.44 2.79 -9.82
C ALA A 26 12.54 2.95 -8.59
N VAL A 27 13.12 3.30 -7.44
CA VAL A 27 12.36 3.59 -6.21
C VAL A 27 11.43 4.79 -6.41
N GLY A 28 11.93 5.88 -7.01
CA GLY A 28 11.12 7.07 -7.30
C GLY A 28 9.92 6.74 -8.19
N LYS A 29 10.13 5.97 -9.26
CA LYS A 29 9.05 5.50 -10.14
C LYS A 29 8.04 4.61 -9.42
N ALA A 30 8.52 3.68 -8.58
CA ALA A 30 7.64 2.80 -7.81
C ALA A 30 6.76 3.58 -6.82
N ILE A 31 7.31 4.61 -6.18
CA ILE A 31 6.58 5.50 -5.27
C ILE A 31 5.53 6.32 -6.04
N ASP A 32 5.88 6.92 -7.17
CA ASP A 32 4.95 7.68 -8.01
C ASP A 32 3.78 6.79 -8.46
N TYR A 33 4.08 5.59 -8.95
CA TYR A 33 3.05 4.63 -9.39
C TYR A 33 2.14 4.18 -8.26
N TYR A 34 2.71 3.93 -7.07
CA TYR A 34 1.95 3.60 -5.87
C TYR A 34 0.95 4.71 -5.49
N ASN A 35 1.38 5.96 -5.59
CA ASN A 35 0.66 7.15 -5.13
C ASN A 35 -0.36 7.68 -6.15
N ARG A 36 -0.14 7.48 -7.45
CA ARG A 36 -0.91 8.16 -8.51
C ARG A 36 -1.62 7.23 -9.48
N VAL A 37 -1.23 5.96 -9.55
CA VAL A 37 -1.78 5.03 -10.55
C VAL A 37 -2.46 3.83 -9.91
N ARG A 38 -1.90 3.28 -8.82
CA ARG A 38 -2.44 2.08 -8.19
C ARG A 38 -3.69 2.38 -7.36
N PRO A 39 -4.88 1.85 -7.71
CA PRO A 39 -6.05 1.96 -6.85
C PRO A 39 -5.88 1.07 -5.61
N HIS A 40 -6.23 1.59 -4.43
CA HIS A 40 -6.15 0.83 -3.18
C HIS A 40 -7.55 0.53 -2.65
N MET A 41 -7.81 -0.74 -2.37
CA MET A 41 -9.03 -1.18 -1.69
C MET A 41 -9.21 -0.48 -0.32
N SER A 42 -8.10 -0.14 0.33
CA SER A 42 -8.09 0.66 1.56
C SER A 42 -8.62 2.08 1.40
N CYS A 43 -8.52 2.61 0.18
CA CYS A 43 -8.88 3.96 -0.22
C CYS A 43 -10.16 3.97 -1.07
N ASN A 44 -11.06 2.99 -0.90
CA ASN A 44 -12.24 2.84 -1.76
C ASN A 44 -11.92 2.76 -3.26
N TYR A 45 -10.84 2.05 -3.61
CA TYR A 45 -10.29 1.94 -4.98
C TYR A 45 -9.80 3.26 -5.58
N LEU A 46 -9.55 4.27 -4.75
CA LEU A 46 -8.83 5.47 -5.15
C LEU A 46 -7.33 5.25 -5.02
N THR A 47 -6.56 6.05 -5.75
CA THR A 47 -5.12 6.19 -5.49
C THR A 47 -4.89 6.93 -4.18
N PRO A 48 -3.71 6.80 -3.55
CA PRO A 48 -3.40 7.52 -2.31
C PRO A 48 -3.53 9.03 -2.48
N ASN A 49 -3.09 9.59 -3.62
CA ASN A 49 -3.25 11.02 -3.90
C ASN A 49 -4.71 11.43 -3.99
N GLU A 50 -5.55 10.69 -4.71
CA GLU A 50 -6.99 10.98 -4.80
C GLU A 50 -7.71 10.83 -3.46
N ALA A 51 -7.31 9.85 -2.65
CA ALA A 51 -7.87 9.65 -1.32
C ALA A 51 -7.50 10.81 -0.39
N HIS A 52 -6.28 11.33 -0.50
CA HIS A 52 -5.78 12.44 0.29
C HIS A 52 -6.52 13.75 0.02
N THR A 53 -6.99 13.97 -1.22
CA THR A 53 -7.77 15.17 -1.57
C THR A 53 -9.24 15.09 -1.14
N ARG A 54 -9.73 13.92 -0.73
CA ARG A 54 -11.12 13.75 -0.28
C ARG A 54 -11.26 14.02 1.21
N THR A 55 -12.37 14.66 1.57
CA THR A 55 -12.77 14.89 2.96
C THR A 55 -13.91 13.93 3.35
N GLY A 56 -13.91 13.47 4.60
CA GLY A 56 -14.93 12.56 5.13
C GLY A 56 -14.53 11.08 5.05
N PRO A 57 -15.38 10.18 5.58
CA PRO A 57 -15.05 8.76 5.69
C PRO A 57 -15.05 8.07 4.32
N LEU A 58 -13.96 7.35 4.02
CA LEU A 58 -13.89 6.46 2.86
C LEU A 58 -14.61 5.14 3.17
N ALA A 59 -15.35 4.63 2.17
CA ALA A 59 -16.05 3.35 2.31
C ALA A 59 -15.03 2.20 2.49
N LYS A 60 -15.16 1.47 3.61
CA LYS A 60 -14.32 0.30 3.89
C LYS A 60 -14.77 -0.87 3.01
N LYS A 61 -13.83 -1.44 2.25
CA LYS A 61 -14.07 -2.61 1.39
C LYS A 61 -13.53 -3.92 1.96
N TRP A 62 -12.90 -3.89 3.13
CA TRP A 62 -12.36 -5.07 3.79
C TRP A 62 -13.25 -5.52 4.94
N LYS A 63 -13.31 -6.85 5.16
CA LYS A 63 -14.01 -7.43 6.31
C LYS A 63 -13.17 -7.22 7.58
N PRO A 64 -13.72 -6.71 8.68
CA PRO A 64 -13.02 -6.67 9.96
C PRO A 64 -12.78 -8.10 10.44
N ARG A 65 -11.60 -8.36 11.05
CA ARG A 65 -11.38 -9.64 11.72
C ARG A 65 -12.33 -9.77 12.91
N LYS A 66 -13.02 -10.92 13.02
CA LYS A 66 -13.81 -11.25 14.20
C LYS A 66 -12.86 -11.46 15.38
N LYS A 67 -13.01 -10.68 16.47
CA LYS A 67 -12.33 -10.97 17.73
C LYS A 67 -13.00 -12.20 18.35
N THR A 68 -12.33 -13.33 18.36
CA THR A 68 -12.72 -14.44 19.23
C THR A 68 -12.40 -13.98 20.66
N MET A 69 -13.42 -13.68 21.46
CA MET A 69 -13.22 -13.57 22.92
C MET A 69 -12.86 -14.97 23.42
N SER A 70 -11.57 -15.23 23.61
CA SER A 70 -11.15 -16.32 24.47
C SER A 70 -11.68 -16.00 25.86
N LYS A 71 -12.68 -16.76 26.35
CA LYS A 71 -13.10 -16.71 27.75
C LYS A 71 -11.85 -16.89 28.61
N LEU A 72 -11.48 -15.87 29.36
CA LEU A 72 -10.46 -16.00 30.41
C LEU A 72 -11.05 -16.95 31.46
N PRO A 73 -10.36 -18.04 31.85
CA PRO A 73 -10.82 -18.85 32.98
C PRO A 73 -10.76 -18.00 34.26
N LEU A 74 -11.82 -18.12 35.08
CA LEU A 74 -11.96 -17.49 36.40
C LEU A 74 -10.83 -17.88 37.34
#